data_AF-A0A1Y1JT43-F1
#
_entry.id   AF-A0A1Y1JT43-F1
#
_cell.length_a   1.000
_cell.length_b   1.000
_cell.length_c   1.000
_cell.angle_alpha   90.00
_cell.angle_beta   90.00
_cell.angle_gamma   90.00
#
_symmetry.space_group_name_H-M   'P 1'
#
loop_
_entity.id
_entity.type
_entity.pdbx_description
1 polymer ?
#
loop_
_entity_poly.entity_id
_entity_poly.type
_entity_poly.pdbx_seq_one_letter_code
_entity_poly.pdbx_strand_id
1 'polypeptide(L)'
;MGGNIVHSNYKNINYNIYELVNKFYSRQKIIEGYDEQYKNTYQTECNAFNENFSQNHEFNDENICYKSMYYLNEIQRQYHSKEDSGCIYLYYWIYDNCKGKCAKTKIIDIYIYLINKYKEQNDPVCTEHEENSISKYEFDKLKDIYDIKKEHTDSENYDAYCNKFRLIYMKRKDECDYKAHSDFCNALE
;
A
#
# COMPACT_ATOMS: atom_id res chain seq x y z
N MET A 1 11.82 -9.81 -43.14
CA MET A 1 11.31 -10.21 -41.82
C MET A 1 12.09 -9.43 -40.77
N GLY A 2 11.62 -8.24 -40.43
CA GLY A 2 12.24 -7.38 -39.41
C GLY A 2 11.34 -7.38 -38.18
N GLY A 3 11.79 -8.02 -37.11
CA GLY A 3 11.10 -8.00 -35.83
C GLY A 3 11.28 -6.63 -35.17
N ASN A 4 10.17 -5.93 -34.96
CA ASN A 4 10.15 -4.73 -34.14
C ASN A 4 10.27 -5.15 -32.67
N ILE A 5 11.41 -4.83 -32.06
CA ILE A 5 11.59 -4.91 -30.61
C ILE A 5 10.92 -3.66 -30.03
N VAL A 6 9.72 -3.83 -29.48
CA VAL A 6 9.08 -2.80 -28.66
C VAL A 6 9.91 -2.65 -27.40
N HIS A 7 10.74 -1.61 -27.34
CA HIS A 7 11.37 -1.19 -26.10
C HIS A 7 10.25 -0.64 -25.20
N SER A 8 9.89 -1.43 -24.18
CA SER A 8 9.15 -0.91 -23.04
C SER A 8 10.00 0.19 -22.41
N ASN A 9 9.56 1.44 -22.56
CA ASN A 9 10.14 2.59 -21.90
C ASN A 9 9.74 2.55 -20.42
N TYR A 10 10.42 1.71 -19.63
CA TYR A 10 10.38 1.80 -18.18
C TYR A 10 10.98 3.15 -17.77
N LYS A 11 10.10 4.10 -17.47
CA LYS A 11 10.50 5.36 -16.85
C LYS A 11 10.91 5.03 -15.42
N ASN A 12 12.21 4.83 -15.23
CA ASN A 12 12.84 4.63 -13.94
C ASN A 12 12.78 5.95 -13.16
N ILE A 13 11.60 6.27 -12.61
CA ILE A 13 11.47 7.31 -11.60
C ILE A 13 12.06 6.68 -10.34
N ASN A 14 13.26 7.12 -9.98
CA ASN A 14 13.91 6.75 -8.72
C ASN A 14 13.14 7.44 -7.58
N TYR A 15 11.93 6.96 -7.32
CA TYR A 15 11.03 7.48 -6.30
C TYR A 15 11.41 6.81 -4.98
N ASN A 16 11.81 7.59 -3.98
CA ASN A 16 12.04 7.06 -2.64
C ASN A 16 10.71 6.65 -2.00
N ILE A 17 10.32 5.38 -2.14
CA ILE A 17 9.05 4.85 -1.61
C ILE A 17 8.86 5.14 -0.12
N TYR A 18 9.95 5.30 0.64
CA TYR A 18 9.93 5.58 2.07
C TYR A 18 9.47 7.01 2.40
N GLU A 19 9.62 7.96 1.47
CA GLU A 19 9.06 9.32 1.62
C GLU A 19 7.53 9.35 1.49
N LEU A 20 6.93 8.41 0.75
CA LEU A 20 5.46 8.31 0.62
C LEU A 20 4.78 8.04 1.94
N VAL A 21 5.50 7.46 2.90
CA VAL A 21 4.96 7.14 4.23
C VAL A 21 4.43 8.39 4.93
N ASN A 22 4.97 9.58 4.61
CA ASN A 22 4.44 10.85 5.11
C ASN A 22 2.97 11.09 4.75
N LYS A 23 2.47 10.47 3.67
CA LYS A 23 1.08 10.54 3.23
C LYS A 23 0.24 9.36 3.72
N PHE A 24 0.84 8.31 4.28
CA PHE A 24 0.09 7.09 4.65
C PHE A 24 -1.01 7.35 5.67
N TYR A 25 -0.82 8.30 6.59
CA TYR A 25 -1.85 8.65 7.57
C TYR A 25 -3.11 9.24 6.93
N SER A 26 -2.97 10.16 5.95
CA SER A 26 -4.14 10.70 5.25
C SER A 26 -4.79 9.65 4.36
N ARG A 27 -4.02 8.71 3.81
CA ARG A 27 -4.55 7.57 3.05
C ARG A 27 -5.27 6.54 3.93
N GLN A 28 -4.76 6.28 5.13
CA GLN A 28 -5.43 5.45 6.15
C GLN A 28 -6.80 5.99 6.47
N LYS A 29 -6.91 7.31 6.71
CA LYS A 29 -8.19 7.97 6.99
C LYS A 29 -9.23 7.78 5.89
N ILE A 30 -8.80 7.70 4.62
CA ILE A 30 -9.71 7.40 3.52
C ILE A 30 -10.23 5.96 3.68
N ILE A 31 -9.35 4.97 3.86
CA ILE A 31 -9.80 3.58 4.06
C ILE A 31 -10.73 3.44 5.28
N GLU A 32 -10.39 4.10 6.39
CA GLU A 32 -11.18 4.08 7.63
C GLU A 32 -12.51 4.84 7.52
N GLY A 33 -12.63 5.76 6.54
CA GLY A 33 -13.88 6.45 6.22
C GLY A 33 -14.90 5.59 5.48
N TYR A 34 -14.56 4.35 5.13
CA TYR A 34 -15.52 3.39 4.60
C TYR A 34 -16.66 3.14 5.60
N ASP A 35 -17.88 3.26 5.11
CA ASP A 35 -19.12 2.96 5.81
C ASP A 35 -19.88 1.84 5.08
N GLU A 36 -20.58 0.99 5.84
CA GLU A 36 -21.36 -0.13 5.28
C GLU A 36 -22.43 0.31 4.27
N GLN A 37 -22.88 1.57 4.30
CA GLN A 37 -23.79 2.12 3.29
C GLN A 37 -23.24 2.00 1.86
N TYR A 38 -21.91 1.96 1.69
CA TYR A 38 -21.26 1.79 0.38
C TYR A 38 -21.17 0.34 -0.08
N LYS A 39 -21.60 -0.63 0.74
CA LYS A 39 -21.55 -2.05 0.40
C LYS A 39 -22.35 -2.37 -0.87
N ASN A 40 -23.53 -1.78 -1.02
CA ASN A 40 -24.35 -2.00 -2.21
C ASN A 40 -23.71 -1.40 -3.47
N THR A 41 -22.92 -0.33 -3.34
CA THR A 41 -22.24 0.31 -4.47
C THR A 41 -21.23 -0.62 -5.14
N TYR A 42 -20.50 -1.41 -4.34
CA TYR A 42 -19.42 -2.28 -4.85
C TYR A 42 -19.74 -3.77 -4.76
N GLN A 43 -21.03 -4.12 -4.63
CA GLN A 43 -21.47 -5.48 -4.38
C GLN A 43 -21.10 -6.42 -5.52
N THR A 44 -21.25 -5.98 -6.76
CA THR A 44 -20.97 -6.79 -7.95
C THR A 44 -19.49 -7.15 -8.02
N GLU A 45 -18.61 -6.16 -7.85
CA GLU A 45 -17.16 -6.33 -7.93
C GLU A 45 -16.65 -7.18 -6.77
N CYS A 46 -17.22 -6.98 -5.58
CA CYS A 46 -16.82 -7.72 -4.39
C CYS A 46 -17.39 -9.14 -4.31
N ASN A 47 -18.53 -9.42 -4.94
CA ASN A 47 -18.97 -10.80 -5.14
C ASN A 47 -18.00 -11.55 -6.05
N ALA A 48 -17.62 -10.96 -7.18
CA ALA A 48 -16.62 -11.55 -8.09
C ALA A 48 -15.25 -11.70 -7.42
N PHE A 49 -14.84 -10.74 -6.57
CA PHE A 49 -13.63 -10.87 -5.76
C PHE A 49 -13.68 -12.08 -4.83
N ASN A 50 -14.80 -12.27 -4.12
CA ASN A 50 -14.96 -13.37 -3.17
C ASN A 50 -14.99 -14.74 -3.85
N GLU A 51 -15.47 -14.82 -5.10
CA GLU A 51 -15.38 -16.03 -5.92
C GLU A 51 -13.92 -16.36 -6.28
N ASN A 52 -13.15 -15.36 -6.71
CA ASN A 52 -11.76 -15.54 -7.15
C ASN A 52 -10.76 -15.75 -6.01
N PHE A 53 -11.00 -15.12 -4.86
CA PHE A 53 -10.09 -15.17 -3.70
C PHE A 53 -10.69 -15.87 -2.48
N SER A 54 -11.70 -16.74 -2.69
CA SER A 54 -12.33 -17.67 -1.74
C SER A 54 -12.13 -17.32 -0.26
N GLN A 55 -13.17 -16.75 0.39
CA GLN A 55 -13.22 -16.34 1.81
C GLN A 55 -11.82 -16.15 2.43
N ASN A 56 -11.32 -14.93 2.29
CA ASN A 56 -9.99 -14.46 2.65
C ASN A 56 -9.67 -14.56 4.16
N HIS A 57 -9.73 -15.75 4.76
CA HIS A 57 -9.48 -16.02 6.19
C HIS A 57 -8.07 -15.62 6.66
N GLU A 58 -7.16 -15.42 5.70
CA GLU A 58 -5.81 -14.91 5.96
C GLU A 58 -5.80 -13.41 6.28
N PHE A 59 -6.82 -12.67 5.85
CA PHE A 59 -6.99 -11.25 6.13
C PHE A 59 -7.76 -11.04 7.43
N ASN A 60 -7.43 -9.97 8.16
CA ASN A 60 -8.19 -9.60 9.37
C ASN A 60 -9.45 -8.79 9.06
N ASP A 61 -9.61 -8.32 7.82
CA ASP A 61 -10.73 -7.49 7.40
C ASP A 61 -11.54 -8.22 6.33
N GLU A 62 -12.73 -8.68 6.70
CA GLU A 62 -13.65 -9.37 5.79
C GLU A 62 -14.19 -8.43 4.69
N ASN A 63 -14.11 -7.11 4.91
CA ASN A 63 -14.55 -6.08 3.96
C ASN A 63 -13.39 -5.57 3.08
N ILE A 64 -12.31 -6.34 2.94
CA ILE A 64 -11.10 -5.92 2.21
C ILE A 64 -11.42 -5.40 0.80
N CYS A 65 -12.29 -6.09 0.07
CA CYS A 65 -12.69 -5.63 -1.26
C CYS A 65 -13.45 -4.30 -1.19
N TYR A 66 -14.50 -4.22 -0.37
CA TYR A 66 -15.35 -3.03 -0.29
C TYR A 66 -14.56 -1.78 0.10
N LYS A 67 -13.67 -1.91 1.08
CA LYS A 67 -12.78 -0.83 1.51
C LYS A 67 -11.80 -0.43 0.41
N SER A 68 -11.25 -1.39 -0.33
CA SER A 68 -10.35 -1.12 -1.46
C SER A 68 -11.07 -0.36 -2.57
N MET A 69 -12.28 -0.78 -2.94
CA MET A 69 -13.07 -0.13 -3.99
C MET A 69 -13.48 1.29 -3.60
N TYR A 70 -13.96 1.47 -2.36
CA TYR A 70 -14.24 2.79 -1.79
C TYR A 70 -13.01 3.69 -1.83
N TYR A 71 -11.87 3.16 -1.41
CA TYR A 71 -10.61 3.89 -1.40
C TYR A 71 -10.17 4.33 -2.79
N LEU A 72 -10.18 3.40 -3.77
CA LEU A 72 -9.84 3.68 -5.16
C LEU A 72 -10.72 4.80 -5.74
N ASN A 73 -12.01 4.79 -5.42
CA ASN A 73 -12.94 5.85 -5.79
C ASN A 73 -12.57 7.20 -5.18
N GLU A 74 -12.26 7.23 -3.88
CA GLU A 74 -11.93 8.48 -3.21
C GLU A 74 -10.60 9.07 -3.68
N ILE A 75 -9.56 8.25 -3.90
CA ILE A 75 -8.29 8.77 -4.44
C ILE A 75 -8.45 9.26 -5.88
N GLN A 76 -9.30 8.61 -6.69
CA GLN A 76 -9.56 9.04 -8.06
C GLN A 76 -10.25 10.41 -8.05
N ARG A 77 -11.28 10.58 -7.22
CA ARG A 77 -12.03 11.84 -7.06
C ARG A 77 -11.15 13.00 -6.56
N GLN A 78 -10.24 12.72 -5.64
CA GLN A 78 -9.43 13.76 -5.00
C GLN A 78 -8.17 14.12 -5.80
N TYR A 79 -7.60 13.18 -6.57
CA TYR A 79 -6.25 13.34 -7.14
C TYR A 79 -6.12 13.00 -8.63
N HIS A 80 -7.23 12.78 -9.33
CA HIS A 80 -7.28 12.64 -10.79
C HIS A 80 -6.26 11.62 -11.35
N SER A 81 -6.30 10.38 -10.84
CA SER A 81 -5.60 9.17 -11.33
C SER A 81 -4.10 8.97 -11.08
N LYS A 82 -3.33 10.02 -10.71
CA LYS A 82 -1.85 9.97 -10.66
C LYS A 82 -1.24 9.95 -9.25
N GLU A 83 -1.93 9.39 -8.28
CA GLU A 83 -1.43 9.42 -6.91
C GLU A 83 -0.69 8.15 -6.50
N ASP A 84 0.62 8.13 -6.75
CA ASP A 84 1.54 7.04 -6.38
C ASP A 84 1.43 6.66 -4.90
N SER A 85 1.33 7.66 -4.00
CA SER A 85 1.15 7.40 -2.56
C SER A 85 -0.13 6.66 -2.26
N GLY A 86 -1.21 6.92 -3.00
CA GLY A 86 -2.47 6.23 -2.76
C GLY A 86 -2.40 4.77 -3.21
N CYS A 87 -1.83 4.56 -4.39
CA CYS A 87 -1.66 3.23 -4.97
C CYS A 87 -0.70 2.34 -4.15
N ILE A 88 0.43 2.90 -3.70
CA ILE A 88 1.39 2.22 -2.83
C ILE A 88 0.80 1.98 -1.44
N TYR A 89 0.03 2.95 -0.91
CA TYR A 89 -0.64 2.76 0.37
C TYR A 89 -1.67 1.63 0.34
N LEU A 90 -2.48 1.52 -0.73
CA LEU A 90 -3.44 0.42 -0.86
C LEU A 90 -2.72 -0.93 -0.84
N TYR A 91 -1.63 -1.06 -1.58
CA TYR A 91 -0.84 -2.30 -1.60
C TYR A 91 -0.22 -2.61 -0.24
N TYR A 92 0.33 -1.59 0.44
CA TYR A 92 0.80 -1.69 1.83
C TYR A 92 -0.32 -2.14 2.79
N TRP A 93 -1.52 -1.57 2.66
CA TRP A 93 -2.65 -1.88 3.52
C TRP A 93 -3.14 -3.32 3.34
N ILE A 94 -3.17 -3.84 2.11
CA ILE A 94 -3.46 -5.25 1.83
C ILE A 94 -2.38 -6.13 2.48
N TYR A 95 -1.10 -5.77 2.34
CA TYR A 95 0.01 -6.49 2.98
C TYR A 95 -0.14 -6.56 4.51
N ASP A 96 -0.38 -5.42 5.15
CA ASP A 96 -0.50 -5.33 6.60
C ASP A 96 -1.75 -6.05 7.13
N ASN A 97 -2.87 -5.98 6.40
CA ASN A 97 -4.10 -6.70 6.74
C ASN A 97 -3.95 -8.21 6.73
N CYS A 98 -2.96 -8.74 6.01
CA CYS A 98 -2.69 -10.15 6.02
C CYS A 98 -1.74 -10.60 7.16
N LYS A 99 -1.18 -9.67 7.97
CA LYS A 99 -0.28 -9.97 9.10
C LYS A 99 0.82 -11.01 8.78
N GLY A 100 1.34 -10.98 7.56
CA GLY A 100 2.37 -11.92 7.09
C GLY A 100 1.89 -13.35 6.82
N LYS A 101 0.57 -13.61 6.82
CA LYS A 101 -0.01 -14.93 6.47
C LYS A 101 -0.08 -15.17 4.96
N CYS A 102 -0.17 -14.10 4.16
CA CYS A 102 -0.28 -14.19 2.71
C CYS A 102 1.09 -14.34 2.05
N ALA A 103 1.16 -15.17 1.02
CA ALA A 103 2.28 -15.16 0.09
C ALA A 103 2.34 -13.82 -0.67
N LYS A 104 3.55 -13.35 -1.02
CA LYS A 104 3.76 -12.11 -1.80
C LYS A 104 2.91 -12.11 -3.09
N THR A 105 2.90 -13.24 -3.81
CA THR A 105 2.14 -13.41 -5.05
C THR A 105 0.64 -13.17 -4.83
N LYS A 106 0.06 -13.71 -3.76
CA LYS A 106 -1.35 -13.51 -3.44
C LYS A 106 -1.69 -12.02 -3.20
N ILE A 107 -0.82 -11.28 -2.53
CA ILE A 107 -1.03 -9.85 -2.25
C ILE A 107 -0.98 -9.06 -3.57
N ILE A 108 -0.04 -9.39 -4.46
CA ILE A 108 0.04 -8.82 -5.82
C ILE A 108 -1.23 -9.13 -6.60
N ASP A 109 -1.65 -10.39 -6.64
CA ASP A 109 -2.82 -10.82 -7.41
C ASP A 109 -4.09 -10.10 -6.94
N ILE A 110 -4.27 -9.96 -5.63
CA ILE A 110 -5.38 -9.22 -5.03
C ILE A 110 -5.33 -7.75 -5.41
N TYR A 111 -4.17 -7.11 -5.28
CA TYR A 111 -4.00 -5.69 -5.61
C TYR A 111 -4.30 -5.41 -7.08
N ILE A 112 -3.71 -6.20 -7.99
CA ILE A 112 -3.94 -6.10 -9.44
C ILE A 112 -5.40 -6.33 -9.77
N TYR A 113 -6.02 -7.36 -9.18
CA TYR A 113 -7.42 -7.66 -9.41
C TYR A 113 -8.33 -6.50 -9.01
N LEU A 114 -8.13 -5.92 -7.81
CA LEU A 114 -8.96 -4.82 -7.31
C LEU A 114 -8.85 -3.58 -8.21
N ILE A 115 -7.63 -3.24 -8.65
CA ILE A 115 -7.41 -2.14 -9.59
C ILE A 115 -8.10 -2.40 -10.91
N ASN A 116 -7.94 -3.60 -11.48
CA ASN A 116 -8.52 -3.93 -12.77
C ASN A 116 -10.05 -3.94 -12.70
N LYS A 117 -10.63 -4.47 -11.63
CA LYS A 117 -12.08 -4.42 -11.41
C LYS A 117 -12.61 -3.01 -11.29
N TYR A 118 -11.90 -2.14 -10.58
CA TYR A 118 -12.27 -0.73 -10.49
C TYR A 118 -12.25 -0.04 -11.87
N LYS A 119 -11.24 -0.32 -12.70
CA LYS A 119 -11.06 0.22 -14.06
C LYS A 119 -12.12 -0.23 -15.07
N GLU A 120 -12.74 -1.39 -14.85
CA GLU A 120 -13.82 -1.87 -15.73
C GLU A 120 -15.02 -0.89 -15.75
N GLN A 121 -15.19 -0.09 -14.69
CA GLN A 121 -16.34 0.79 -14.52
C GLN A 121 -16.02 2.26 -14.32
N ASN A 122 -14.74 2.60 -14.11
CA ASN A 122 -14.30 3.95 -13.75
C ASN A 122 -13.04 4.34 -14.53
N ASP A 123 -12.72 5.64 -14.53
CA ASP A 123 -11.48 6.11 -15.14
C ASP A 123 -10.24 5.42 -14.53
N PRO A 124 -9.19 5.19 -15.32
CA PRO A 124 -7.98 4.53 -14.85
C PRO A 124 -7.40 5.17 -13.59
N VAL A 125 -7.00 4.34 -12.64
CA VAL A 125 -6.29 4.72 -11.40
C VAL A 125 -5.12 3.77 -11.20
N CYS A 126 -4.02 4.24 -10.60
CA CYS A 126 -2.85 3.41 -10.32
C CYS A 126 -2.21 2.76 -11.56
N THR A 127 -2.30 3.40 -12.72
CA THR A 127 -1.77 2.88 -14.00
C THR A 127 -0.26 2.68 -13.98
N GLU A 128 0.48 3.48 -13.19
CA GLU A 128 1.94 3.35 -13.05
C GLU A 128 2.35 2.25 -12.06
N HIS A 129 1.40 1.66 -11.33
CA HIS A 129 1.66 0.66 -10.27
C HIS A 129 1.04 -0.70 -10.57
N GLU A 130 0.56 -0.97 -11.79
CA GLU A 130 -0.05 -2.25 -12.16
C GLU A 130 0.90 -3.46 -11.97
N GLU A 131 2.21 -3.24 -12.07
CA GLU A 131 3.25 -4.26 -11.89
C GLU A 131 4.07 -4.04 -10.60
N ASN A 132 3.45 -3.54 -9.53
CA ASN A 132 4.17 -3.11 -8.33
C ASN A 132 5.12 -4.20 -7.78
N SER A 133 6.43 -3.93 -7.84
CA SER A 133 7.48 -4.89 -7.53
C SER A 133 7.94 -4.88 -6.07
N ILE A 134 7.39 -4.00 -5.22
CA ILE A 134 7.81 -3.81 -3.82
C ILE A 134 7.90 -5.17 -3.11
N SER A 135 9.07 -5.46 -2.57
CA SER A 135 9.40 -6.68 -1.86
C SER A 135 8.82 -6.67 -0.45
N LYS A 136 8.68 -7.87 0.15
CA LYS A 136 8.30 -8.01 1.56
C LYS A 136 9.22 -7.19 2.48
N TYR A 137 10.52 -7.20 2.18
CA TYR A 137 11.53 -6.48 2.95
C TYR A 137 11.34 -4.95 2.89
N GLU A 138 11.00 -4.42 1.71
CA GLU A 138 10.65 -3.01 1.53
C GLU A 138 9.32 -2.66 2.24
N PHE A 139 8.32 -3.55 2.24
CA PHE A 139 7.11 -3.35 3.03
C PHE A 139 7.34 -3.37 4.53
N ASP A 140 8.19 -4.26 5.03
CA ASP A 140 8.56 -4.29 6.45
C ASP A 140 9.26 -2.99 6.85
N LYS A 141 10.03 -2.38 5.94
CA LYS A 141 10.65 -1.06 6.13
C LYS A 141 9.62 0.07 6.10
N LEU A 142 8.68 0.06 5.14
CA LEU A 142 7.58 1.02 5.09
C LEU A 142 6.74 0.96 6.38
N LYS A 143 6.46 -0.25 6.87
CA LYS A 143 5.78 -0.47 8.14
C LYS A 143 6.54 0.11 9.32
N ASP A 144 7.83 -0.19 9.42
CA ASP A 144 8.68 0.33 10.50
C ASP A 144 8.63 1.87 10.55
N ILE A 145 8.75 2.57 9.41
CA ILE A 145 8.66 4.05 9.35
C ILE A 145 7.24 4.52 9.72
N TYR A 146 6.22 3.88 9.18
CA TYR A 146 4.83 4.27 9.39
C TYR A 146 4.41 4.13 10.86
N ASP A 147 4.81 3.02 11.49
CA ASP A 147 4.54 2.73 12.89
C ASP A 147 5.20 3.75 13.84
N ILE A 148 6.34 4.33 13.47
CA ILE A 148 6.99 5.43 14.20
C ILE A 148 6.22 6.73 14.01
N LYS A 149 5.89 7.08 12.75
CA LYS A 149 5.21 8.34 12.42
C LYS A 149 3.80 8.40 13.00
N LYS A 150 3.09 7.27 13.02
CA LYS A 150 1.79 7.15 13.67
C LYS A 150 1.88 7.48 15.16
N GLU A 151 2.85 6.90 15.86
CA GLU A 151 3.06 7.18 17.30
C GLU A 151 3.46 8.62 17.54
N HIS A 152 4.30 9.23 16.69
CA HIS A 152 4.61 10.66 16.79
C HIS A 152 3.35 11.54 16.66
N THR A 153 2.42 11.14 15.79
CA THR A 153 1.19 11.92 15.53
C THR A 153 0.15 11.72 16.64
N ASP A 154 0.10 10.52 17.23
CA ASP A 154 -0.87 10.14 18.26
C ASP A 154 -0.37 10.42 19.69
N SER A 155 0.94 10.64 19.91
CA SER A 155 1.50 10.73 21.26
C SER A 155 1.57 12.16 21.80
N GLU A 156 0.78 12.43 22.83
CA GLU A 156 1.19 13.31 23.95
C GLU A 156 2.31 12.65 24.80
N ASN A 157 2.65 11.38 24.50
CA ASN A 157 3.59 10.55 25.24
C ASN A 157 4.89 10.31 24.46
N TYR A 158 5.80 11.28 24.54
CA TYR A 158 7.13 11.26 23.93
C TYR A 158 7.95 9.99 24.27
N ASP A 159 7.76 9.42 25.47
CA ASP A 159 8.47 8.21 25.88
C ASP A 159 8.07 6.98 25.05
N ALA A 160 6.80 6.89 24.63
CA ALA A 160 6.32 5.80 23.77
C ALA A 160 6.97 5.89 22.37
N TYR A 161 7.00 7.09 21.79
CA TYR A 161 7.69 7.37 20.54
C TYR A 161 9.18 7.01 20.62
N CYS A 162 9.91 7.52 21.62
CA CYS A 162 11.33 7.25 21.78
C CYS A 162 11.64 5.77 21.96
N ASN A 163 10.82 5.05 22.73
CA ASN A 163 10.99 3.61 22.90
C ASN A 163 10.80 2.86 21.58
N LYS A 164 9.77 3.19 20.80
CA LYS A 164 9.47 2.55 19.52
C LYS A 164 10.53 2.86 18.47
N PHE A 165 10.94 4.12 18.37
CA PHE A 165 12.06 4.54 17.53
C PHE A 165 13.32 3.76 17.87
N ARG A 166 13.69 3.68 19.17
CA ARG A 166 14.88 2.94 19.61
C ARG A 166 14.82 1.46 19.21
N LEU A 167 13.68 0.80 19.39
CA LEU A 167 13.52 -0.62 19.05
C LEU A 167 13.70 -0.86 17.55
N ILE A 168 13.10 -0.01 16.71
CA ILE A 168 13.20 -0.12 15.25
C ILE A 168 14.61 0.23 14.77
N TYR A 169 15.21 1.29 15.29
CA TYR A 169 16.58 1.67 14.97
C TYR A 169 17.55 0.54 15.34
N MET A 170 17.43 -0.07 16.52
CA MET A 170 18.25 -1.21 16.91
C MET A 170 18.06 -2.42 15.99
N LYS A 171 16.83 -2.71 15.57
CA LYS A 171 16.51 -3.77 14.60
C LYS A 171 17.17 -3.53 13.23
N ARG A 172 17.33 -2.26 12.83
CA ARG A 172 17.83 -1.85 11.50
C ARG A 172 19.24 -1.27 11.52
N LYS A 173 19.90 -1.31 12.68
CA LYS A 173 21.15 -0.61 12.95
C LYS A 173 22.22 -0.94 11.91
N ASP A 174 22.46 -2.22 11.66
CA ASP A 174 23.47 -2.65 10.70
C ASP A 174 23.18 -2.11 9.29
N GLU A 175 21.91 -2.07 8.88
CA GLU A 175 21.52 -1.55 7.56
C GLU A 175 21.81 -0.04 7.42
N CYS A 176 21.64 0.72 8.50
CA CYS A 176 21.88 2.17 8.51
C CYS A 176 23.34 2.53 8.75
N ASP A 177 24.08 1.76 9.55
CA ASP A 177 25.50 1.98 9.82
C ASP A 177 26.38 1.78 8.58
N TYR A 178 25.99 0.85 7.69
CA TYR A 178 26.78 0.52 6.48
C TYR A 178 26.40 1.33 5.22
N LYS A 179 25.56 2.38 5.32
CA LYS A 179 25.10 3.26 4.21
C LYS A 179 24.50 2.54 2.97
N ALA A 180 24.20 1.25 3.05
CA ALA A 180 23.67 0.46 1.93
C ALA A 180 22.23 0.86 1.54
N HIS A 181 21.50 1.55 2.44
CA HIS A 181 20.10 1.95 2.25
C HIS A 181 19.84 3.38 2.76
N SER A 182 20.51 4.39 2.16
CA SER A 182 20.37 5.80 2.55
C SER A 182 18.91 6.26 2.61
N ASP A 183 18.11 5.87 1.63
CA ASP A 183 16.76 6.40 1.44
C ASP A 183 15.79 5.94 2.54
N PHE A 184 15.96 4.71 3.02
CA PHE A 184 15.22 4.19 4.17
C PHE A 184 15.65 4.86 5.46
N CYS A 185 16.95 4.91 5.72
CA CYS A 185 17.49 5.46 6.97
C CYS A 185 17.23 6.97 7.08
N ASN A 186 17.32 7.71 5.97
CA ASN A 186 16.95 9.13 5.90
C ASN A 186 15.46 9.36 6.16
N ALA A 187 14.59 8.42 5.77
CA ALA A 187 13.16 8.52 6.02
C ALA A 187 12.74 8.07 7.42
N LEU A 188 13.64 7.35 8.12
CA LEU A 188 13.49 6.87 9.49
C LEU A 188 13.88 7.95 10.51
N GLU A 189 14.93 8.73 10.24
CA GLU A 189 15.42 9.88 11.03
C GLU A 189 14.49 11.11 10.94
#